data_AF-A0A7K3ZX13-F1
#
_entry.id   AF-A0A7K3ZX13-F1
#
_cell.length_a   1.000
_cell.length_b   1.000
_cell.length_c   1.000
_cell.angle_alpha   90.00
_cell.angle_beta   90.00
_cell.angle_gamma   90.00
#
_symmetry.space_group_name_H-M   'P 1'
#
loop_
_entity.id
_entity.type
_entity.pdbx_description
1 polymer ?
#
loop_
_entity_poly.entity_id
_entity_poly.type
_entity_poly.pdbx_seq_one_letter_code
_entity_poly.pdbx_strand_id
1 'polypeptide(L)'
;MLILEQSGGKTTAQQPTITLSIKESGAPPNTTYLFHISLDGHPLLTNQSLSFPDSEKLRQLSRSYSSLFEQACRPEMDSGAEAALGAQLFGFFLASSWEKIRAALPSGRTRFLTIASDDPEILNLPWEMLLPPEGDFLGLDPLFAIRRLPGSVKKLESFTGSCGPGPCACSSWPAL
;
A
#
# COMPACT_ATOMS: atom_id res chain seq x y z
N MET A 1 -34.70 -22.58 35.82
CA MET A 1 -35.60 -22.59 34.64
C MET A 1 -35.94 -21.13 34.37
N LEU A 2 -35.50 -20.41 33.33
CA LEU A 2 -34.91 -20.62 31.99
C LEU A 2 -33.77 -19.56 31.80
N ILE A 3 -32.57 -19.90 31.33
CA ILE A 3 -32.06 -19.93 29.93
C ILE A 3 -31.84 -18.54 29.28
N LEU A 4 -30.54 -18.22 29.13
CA LEU A 4 -29.78 -17.56 28.03
C LEU A 4 -30.40 -16.38 27.25
N GLU A 5 -29.65 -15.29 27.15
CA GLU A 5 -29.09 -14.87 25.85
C GLU A 5 -27.67 -14.32 26.03
N GLN A 6 -26.68 -15.12 25.61
CA GLN A 6 -25.36 -14.62 25.29
C GLN A 6 -25.48 -13.84 23.98
N SER A 7 -25.35 -12.51 24.03
CA SER A 7 -25.14 -11.69 22.84
C SER A 7 -23.70 -11.87 22.36
N GLY A 8 -23.48 -12.97 21.65
CA GLY A 8 -22.30 -13.21 20.84
C GLY A 8 -22.23 -12.17 19.71
N GLY A 9 -21.57 -11.05 19.97
CA GLY A 9 -21.05 -10.19 18.92
C GLY A 9 -19.99 -10.97 18.15
N LYS A 10 -20.37 -11.58 17.03
CA LYS A 10 -19.42 -12.02 15.99
C LYS A 10 -18.74 -10.76 15.46
N THR A 11 -17.62 -10.36 16.07
CA THR A 11 -16.62 -9.55 15.38
C THR A 11 -16.18 -10.41 14.19
N THR A 12 -16.71 -10.12 13.00
CA THR A 12 -16.01 -10.50 11.77
C THR A 12 -14.63 -9.88 11.91
N ALA A 13 -13.64 -10.69 12.29
CA ALA A 13 -12.29 -10.20 12.52
C ALA A 13 -11.80 -9.64 11.19
N GLN A 14 -11.89 -8.32 11.06
CA GLN A 14 -11.45 -7.60 9.88
C GLN A 14 -9.97 -7.94 9.67
N GLN A 15 -9.62 -8.30 8.44
CA GLN A 15 -8.24 -8.58 8.10
C GLN A 15 -7.41 -7.32 8.34
N PRO A 16 -6.29 -7.39 9.10
CA PRO A 16 -5.46 -6.24 9.39
C PRO A 16 -5.05 -5.54 8.10
N THR A 17 -5.28 -4.25 8.01
CA THR A 17 -5.03 -3.46 6.81
C THR A 17 -4.03 -2.35 7.11
N ILE A 18 -2.81 -2.54 6.61
CA ILE A 18 -1.80 -1.47 6.56
C ILE A 18 -2.12 -0.62 5.35
N THR A 19 -2.33 0.67 5.55
CA THR A 19 -2.50 1.63 4.46
C THR A 19 -1.26 2.53 4.41
N LEU A 20 -0.55 2.47 3.29
CA LEU A 20 0.51 3.39 2.92
C LEU A 20 -0.09 4.39 1.94
N SER A 21 -0.34 5.61 2.41
CA SER A 21 -0.86 6.67 1.55
C SER A 21 0.27 7.59 1.16
N ILE A 22 0.42 7.84 -0.13
CA ILE A 22 1.49 8.64 -0.70
C ILE A 22 0.87 9.72 -1.58
N LYS A 23 1.33 10.95 -1.44
CA LYS A 23 0.95 12.07 -2.31
C LYS A 23 2.18 12.89 -2.66
N GLU A 24 2.21 13.42 -3.87
CA GLU A 24 3.18 14.43 -4.22
C GLU A 24 2.82 15.77 -3.56
N SER A 25 3.83 16.54 -3.18
CA SER A 25 3.70 17.84 -2.54
C SER A 25 4.82 18.78 -2.96
N GLY A 26 4.52 20.08 -2.95
CA GLY A 26 5.45 21.12 -3.40
C GLY A 26 5.16 21.58 -4.83
N ALA A 27 6.05 22.40 -5.37
CA ALA A 27 5.97 22.92 -6.72
C ALA A 27 7.16 22.43 -7.56
N PRO A 28 6.97 22.11 -8.85
CA PRO A 28 8.06 21.77 -9.73
C PRO A 28 9.14 22.87 -9.76
N PRO A 29 10.44 22.52 -9.83
CA PRO A 29 10.99 21.17 -9.92
C PRO A 29 11.21 20.47 -8.57
N ASN A 30 10.87 21.12 -7.44
CA ASN A 30 11.23 20.68 -6.09
C ASN A 30 10.12 19.90 -5.39
N THR A 31 9.36 19.10 -6.13
CA THR A 31 8.30 18.28 -5.54
C THR A 31 8.89 17.12 -4.74
N THR A 32 8.28 16.79 -3.61
CA THR A 32 8.62 15.64 -2.76
C THR A 32 7.41 14.77 -2.51
N TYR A 33 7.63 13.52 -2.09
CA TYR A 33 6.55 12.64 -1.69
C TYR A 33 6.28 12.73 -0.19
N LEU A 34 5.06 13.09 0.17
CA LEU A 34 4.54 12.99 1.52
C LEU A 34 3.83 11.65 1.69
N PHE A 35 4.03 11.01 2.84
CA PHE A 35 3.37 9.75 3.13
C PHE A 35 2.90 9.62 4.58
N HIS A 36 1.90 8.77 4.77
CA HIS A 36 1.43 8.34 6.07
C HIS A 36 1.16 6.85 6.06
N ILE A 37 1.33 6.23 7.23
CA ILE A 37 1.07 4.81 7.44
C ILE A 37 0.02 4.69 8.54
N SER A 38 -1.05 3.97 8.25
CA SER A 38 -2.07 3.61 9.25
C SER A 38 -2.30 2.11 9.27
N LEU A 39 -2.64 1.57 10.44
CA LEU A 39 -3.10 0.20 10.62
C LEU A 39 -4.58 0.24 11.00
N ASP A 40 -5.43 -0.40 10.21
CA ASP A 40 -6.88 -0.43 10.41
C ASP A 40 -7.50 0.97 10.55
N GLY A 41 -6.95 1.94 9.81
CA GLY A 41 -7.35 3.35 9.86
C GLY A 41 -6.74 4.16 11.02
N HIS A 42 -6.05 3.51 11.96
CA HIS A 42 -5.34 4.19 13.05
C HIS A 42 -3.94 4.63 12.61
N PRO A 43 -3.58 5.91 12.71
CA PRO A 43 -2.29 6.41 12.25
C PRO A 43 -1.13 5.83 13.07
N LEU A 44 -0.19 5.16 12.38
CA LEU A 44 1.09 4.72 12.95
C LEU A 44 2.18 5.76 12.74
N LEU A 45 2.21 6.37 11.55
CA LEU A 45 3.11 7.46 11.15
C LEU A 45 2.36 8.46 10.30
N THR A 46 2.55 9.74 10.59
CA THR A 46 1.89 10.84 9.87
C THR A 46 2.92 11.87 9.44
N ASN A 47 2.57 12.62 8.39
CA ASN A 47 3.36 13.75 7.88
C ASN A 47 4.83 13.41 7.61
N GLN A 48 5.10 12.18 7.14
CA GLN A 48 6.43 11.83 6.69
C GLN A 48 6.67 12.42 5.30
N SER A 49 7.91 12.79 5.02
CA SER A 49 8.34 13.26 3.70
C SER A 49 9.58 12.51 3.30
N LEU A 50 9.63 12.06 2.06
CA LEU A 50 10.91 11.75 1.44
C LEU A 50 11.72 13.03 1.30
N SER A 51 13.05 12.90 1.40
CA SER A 51 13.96 13.98 1.04
C SER A 51 13.83 14.29 -0.46
N PHE A 52 14.28 15.46 -0.89
CA PHE A 52 14.31 15.78 -2.32
C PHE A 52 15.16 14.76 -3.12
N PRO A 53 16.39 14.40 -2.69
CA PRO A 53 17.17 13.35 -3.34
C PRO A 53 16.45 12.00 -3.41
N ASP A 54 15.77 11.59 -2.35
CA ASP A 54 15.08 10.29 -2.33
C ASP A 54 13.80 10.29 -3.18
N SER A 55 13.11 11.44 -3.26
CA SER A 55 11.98 11.61 -4.16
C SER A 55 12.43 11.50 -5.63
N GLU A 56 13.59 12.07 -5.99
CA GLU A 56 14.13 11.94 -7.34
C GLU A 56 14.59 10.50 -7.65
N LYS A 57 15.22 9.82 -6.68
CA LYS A 57 15.55 8.39 -6.83
C LYS A 57 14.30 7.55 -7.05
N LEU A 58 13.21 7.82 -6.34
CA LEU A 58 11.96 7.10 -6.52
C LEU A 58 11.37 7.32 -7.93
N ARG A 59 11.39 8.56 -8.44
CA ARG A 59 10.98 8.85 -9.83
C ARG A 59 11.88 8.15 -10.85
N GLN A 60 13.19 8.13 -10.61
CA GLN A 60 14.12 7.41 -11.48
C GLN A 60 13.88 5.90 -11.45
N LEU A 61 13.55 5.33 -10.29
CA LEU A 61 13.18 3.93 -10.12
C LEU A 61 11.89 3.62 -10.88
N SER A 62 10.85 4.46 -10.73
CA SER A 62 9.58 4.34 -11.45
C SER A 62 9.78 4.33 -12.98
N ARG A 63 10.54 5.31 -13.50
CA ARG A 63 10.87 5.42 -14.93
C ARG A 63 11.67 4.21 -15.43
N SER A 64 12.72 3.82 -14.70
CA SER A 64 13.55 2.66 -15.04
C SER A 64 12.71 1.38 -15.10
N TYR A 65 11.86 1.15 -14.11
CA TYR A 65 10.98 0.00 -14.06
C TYR A 65 9.97 0.00 -15.22
N SER A 66 9.33 1.13 -15.49
CA SER A 66 8.36 1.26 -16.58
C SER A 66 8.99 0.97 -17.95
N SER A 67 10.23 1.43 -18.17
CA SER A 67 10.96 1.20 -19.43
C SER A 67 11.21 -0.27 -19.76
N LEU A 68 11.20 -1.17 -18.76
CA LEU A 68 11.31 -2.61 -18.97
C LEU A 68 10.13 -3.16 -19.79
N PHE A 69 8.94 -2.57 -19.64
CA PHE A 69 7.70 -3.02 -20.30
C PHE A 69 7.43 -2.34 -21.64
N GLU A 70 8.21 -1.32 -22.00
CA GLU A 70 8.12 -0.66 -23.31
C GLU A 70 8.80 -1.48 -24.43
N GLN A 71 9.61 -2.48 -24.06
CA GLN A 71 10.26 -3.38 -24.99
C GLN A 71 9.29 -4.51 -25.38
N ALA A 72 9.28 -4.90 -26.66
CA ALA A 72 8.39 -5.95 -27.18
C ALA A 72 8.67 -7.37 -26.62
N CYS A 73 9.74 -7.52 -25.84
CA CYS A 73 10.11 -8.76 -25.18
C CYS A 73 9.62 -8.78 -23.74
N ARG A 74 9.43 -9.97 -23.17
CA ARG A 74 9.18 -10.12 -21.73
C ARG A 74 10.34 -9.46 -20.97
N PRO A 75 10.08 -8.52 -20.05
CA PRO A 75 11.13 -7.96 -19.24
C PRO A 75 11.73 -9.06 -18.35
N GLU A 76 13.04 -9.26 -18.49
CA GLU A 76 13.82 -10.12 -17.62
C GLU A 76 14.71 -9.22 -16.76
N MET A 77 14.59 -9.37 -15.45
CA MET A 77 15.48 -8.74 -14.48
C MET A 77 16.17 -9.87 -13.71
N ASP A 78 17.47 -9.75 -13.47
CA ASP A 78 18.15 -10.76 -12.66
C ASP A 78 17.69 -10.66 -11.20
N SER A 79 17.71 -11.79 -10.48
CA SER A 79 17.21 -11.86 -9.11
C SER A 79 17.92 -10.92 -8.13
N GLY A 80 19.19 -10.56 -8.41
CA GLY A 80 19.93 -9.58 -7.62
C GLY A 80 19.39 -8.17 -7.81
N ALA A 81 19.13 -7.77 -9.06
CA ALA A 81 18.48 -6.50 -9.38
C ALA A 81 17.07 -6.42 -8.81
N GLU A 82 16.30 -7.52 -8.82
CA GLU A 82 14.97 -7.59 -8.22
C GLU A 82 15.01 -7.33 -6.71
N ALA A 83 15.93 -8.01 -6.02
CA ALA A 83 16.13 -7.83 -4.58
C ALA A 83 16.60 -6.40 -4.23
N ALA A 84 17.51 -5.83 -5.02
CA ALA A 84 18.01 -4.48 -4.82
C ALA A 84 16.93 -3.41 -5.04
N LEU A 85 16.06 -3.60 -6.04
CA LEU A 85 14.91 -2.73 -6.28
C LEU A 85 13.93 -2.82 -5.10
N GLY A 86 13.62 -4.05 -4.69
CA GLY A 86 12.73 -4.33 -3.58
C GLY A 86 13.16 -3.73 -2.26
N ALA A 87 14.45 -3.86 -1.94
CA ALA A 87 15.06 -3.30 -0.74
C ALA A 87 15.07 -1.77 -0.77
N GLN A 88 15.31 -1.15 -1.93
CA GLN A 88 15.24 0.31 -2.09
C GLN A 88 13.81 0.82 -1.88
N LEU A 89 12.82 0.19 -2.52
CA LEU A 89 11.41 0.57 -2.38
C LEU A 89 10.94 0.42 -0.93
N PHE A 90 11.34 -0.67 -0.27
CA PHE A 90 11.09 -0.87 1.15
C PHE A 90 11.78 0.18 2.03
N GLY A 91 13.01 0.55 1.68
CA GLY A 91 13.82 1.57 2.32
C GLY A 91 13.14 2.95 2.36
N PHE A 92 12.50 3.36 1.27
CA PHE A 92 11.85 4.66 1.19
C PHE A 92 10.66 4.81 2.16
N PHE A 93 9.82 3.78 2.28
CA PHE A 93 8.52 3.94 2.94
C PHE A 93 8.38 3.18 4.25
N LEU A 94 8.93 1.97 4.33
CA LEU A 94 8.59 1.04 5.41
C LEU A 94 9.74 0.84 6.41
N ALA A 95 11.01 0.90 5.96
CA ALA A 95 12.16 0.55 6.78
C ALA A 95 12.23 1.28 8.13
N SER A 96 11.99 2.60 8.16
CA SER A 96 12.03 3.40 9.40
C SER A 96 10.97 3.01 10.43
N SER A 97 9.93 2.28 10.00
CA SER A 97 8.73 2.00 10.77
C SER A 97 8.40 0.52 10.88
N TRP A 98 9.20 -0.32 10.25
CA TRP A 98 8.86 -1.72 10.02
C TRP A 98 8.67 -2.48 11.32
N GLU A 99 9.56 -2.27 12.30
CA GLU A 99 9.45 -2.91 13.61
C GLU A 99 8.19 -2.49 14.37
N LYS A 100 7.77 -1.21 14.23
CA LYS A 100 6.51 -0.73 14.80
C LYS A 100 5.29 -1.36 14.12
N ILE A 101 5.33 -1.52 12.79
CA ILE A 101 4.29 -2.19 12.02
C ILE A 101 4.20 -3.66 12.45
N ARG A 102 5.33 -4.37 12.48
CA ARG A 102 5.42 -5.78 12.89
C ARG A 102 4.88 -6.02 14.29
N ALA A 103 5.24 -5.17 15.25
CA ALA A 103 4.77 -5.29 16.62
C ALA A 103 3.25 -5.10 16.76
N ALA A 104 2.64 -4.33 15.86
CA ALA A 104 1.20 -4.07 15.88
C ALA A 104 0.38 -5.12 15.10
N LEU A 105 1.03 -5.97 14.31
CA LEU A 105 0.36 -6.96 13.47
C LEU A 105 0.05 -8.25 14.25
N PRO A 106 -1.18 -8.78 14.14
CA PRO A 106 -1.51 -10.09 14.69
C PRO A 106 -0.70 -11.19 14.00
N SER A 107 -0.18 -12.13 14.78
CA SER A 107 0.49 -13.32 14.26
C SER A 107 -0.48 -14.24 13.52
N GLY A 108 -0.03 -14.82 12.40
CA GLY A 108 -0.75 -15.90 11.71
C GLY A 108 -2.01 -15.51 10.93
N ARG A 109 -2.28 -14.22 10.73
CA ARG A 109 -3.37 -13.75 9.87
C ARG A 109 -2.84 -13.09 8.61
N THR A 110 -3.51 -13.33 7.48
CA THR A 110 -3.29 -12.56 6.26
C THR A 110 -3.68 -11.09 6.46
N ARG A 111 -2.87 -10.20 5.90
CA ARG A 111 -2.92 -8.75 6.08
C ARG A 111 -2.98 -8.11 4.70
N PHE A 112 -3.67 -6.99 4.59
CA PHE A 112 -3.59 -6.17 3.39
C PHE A 112 -2.54 -5.09 3.53
N LEU A 113 -1.68 -4.94 2.53
CA LEU A 113 -0.93 -3.72 2.31
C LEU A 113 -1.63 -2.94 1.19
N THR A 114 -2.31 -1.86 1.57
CA THR A 114 -3.00 -0.98 0.63
C THR A 114 -2.12 0.21 0.32
N ILE A 115 -1.79 0.39 -0.96
CA ILE A 115 -1.10 1.56 -1.48
C ILE A 115 -2.15 2.53 -1.99
N ALA A 116 -2.29 3.67 -1.31
CA ALA A 116 -3.25 4.70 -1.66
C ALA A 116 -2.52 5.92 -2.24
N SER A 117 -2.79 6.25 -3.49
CA SER A 117 -2.19 7.43 -4.12
C SER A 117 -3.07 7.96 -5.24
N ASP A 118 -2.98 9.26 -5.49
CA ASP A 118 -3.53 9.90 -6.69
C ASP A 118 -2.52 9.89 -7.84
N ASP A 119 -1.25 9.56 -7.57
CA ASP A 119 -0.18 9.52 -8.56
C ASP A 119 -0.09 8.13 -9.21
N PRO A 120 -0.36 8.00 -10.53
CA PRO A 120 -0.26 6.72 -11.23
C PRO A 120 1.16 6.16 -11.24
N GLU A 121 2.21 6.99 -11.23
CA GLU A 121 3.59 6.50 -11.16
C GLU A 121 3.83 5.74 -9.85
N ILE A 122 3.28 6.23 -8.74
CA ILE A 122 3.34 5.55 -7.45
C ILE A 122 2.53 4.26 -7.46
N LEU A 123 1.31 4.28 -8.01
CA LEU A 123 0.49 3.06 -8.07
C LEU A 123 1.12 1.96 -8.95
N ASN A 124 1.85 2.34 -10.00
CA ASN A 124 2.48 1.42 -10.94
C ASN A 124 3.83 0.85 -10.46
N LEU A 125 4.34 1.29 -9.30
CA LEU A 125 5.53 0.69 -8.71
C LEU A 125 5.32 -0.80 -8.39
N PRO A 126 6.41 -1.61 -8.39
CA PRO A 126 6.35 -3.04 -8.11
C PRO A 126 6.28 -3.31 -6.60
N TRP A 127 5.14 -2.99 -6.00
CA TRP A 127 4.92 -3.16 -4.56
C TRP A 127 5.03 -4.62 -4.11
N GLU A 128 4.78 -5.58 -4.99
CA GLU A 128 4.98 -7.02 -4.76
C GLU A 128 6.44 -7.37 -4.50
N MET A 129 7.37 -6.56 -5.01
CA MET A 129 8.80 -6.74 -4.82
C MET A 129 9.32 -6.08 -3.54
N LEU A 130 8.47 -5.52 -2.67
CA LEU A 130 8.94 -5.00 -1.39
C LEU A 130 9.70 -6.08 -0.60
N LEU A 131 10.95 -5.81 -0.26
CA LEU A 131 11.83 -6.77 0.41
C LEU A 131 12.20 -6.27 1.82
N PRO A 132 11.59 -6.81 2.89
CA PRO A 132 12.00 -6.53 4.26
C PRO A 132 13.39 -7.14 4.56
N PRO A 133 14.15 -6.60 5.54
CA PRO A 133 15.55 -6.96 5.78
C PRO A 133 15.82 -8.42 6.18
N GLU A 134 14.81 -9.16 6.65
CA GLU A 134 14.94 -10.56 7.10
C GLU A 134 13.77 -11.43 6.59
N GLY A 135 13.38 -11.27 5.33
CA GLY A 135 12.29 -12.06 4.75
C GLY A 135 12.33 -12.14 3.23
N ASP A 136 11.29 -12.75 2.67
CA ASP A 136 11.06 -12.78 1.24
C ASP A 136 10.27 -11.56 0.77
N PHE A 137 10.15 -11.40 -0.54
CA PHE A 137 9.29 -10.40 -1.16
C PHE A 137 7.87 -10.46 -0.59
N LEU A 138 7.30 -9.31 -0.23
CA LEU A 138 5.94 -9.25 0.34
C LEU A 138 4.86 -9.79 -0.61
N GLY A 139 5.10 -9.78 -1.92
CA GLY A 139 4.21 -10.41 -2.90
C GLY A 139 4.26 -11.94 -2.89
N LEU A 140 5.30 -12.55 -2.31
CA LEU A 140 5.44 -14.00 -2.15
C LEU A 140 5.05 -14.47 -0.74
N ASP A 141 5.02 -13.58 0.24
CA ASP A 141 4.60 -13.91 1.61
C ASP A 141 3.08 -14.16 1.65
N PRO A 142 2.60 -15.38 1.99
CA PRO A 142 1.17 -15.69 2.06
C PRO A 142 0.41 -14.90 3.13
N LEU A 143 1.12 -14.25 4.05
CA LEU A 143 0.55 -13.36 5.05
C LEU A 143 0.26 -11.96 4.52
N PHE A 144 0.72 -11.61 3.31
CA PHE A 144 0.47 -10.31 2.71
C PHE A 144 -0.32 -10.44 1.41
N ALA A 145 -1.28 -9.53 1.25
CA ALA A 145 -1.96 -9.30 -0.01
C ALA A 145 -1.89 -7.81 -0.32
N ILE A 146 -1.39 -7.46 -1.50
CA ILE A 146 -1.17 -6.07 -1.88
C ILE A 146 -2.36 -5.56 -2.69
N ARG A 147 -2.79 -4.34 -2.37
CA ARG A 147 -3.90 -3.66 -3.05
C ARG A 147 -3.47 -2.26 -3.45
N ARG A 148 -3.90 -1.83 -4.62
CA ARG A 148 -3.72 -0.46 -5.11
C ARG A 148 -5.06 0.24 -5.04
N LEU A 149 -5.11 1.41 -4.44
CA LEU A 149 -6.30 2.22 -4.31
C LEU A 149 -6.03 3.59 -4.95
N PRO A 150 -6.56 3.86 -6.15
CA PRO A 150 -6.51 5.21 -6.70
C PRO A 150 -7.37 6.12 -5.83
N GLY A 151 -6.77 7.19 -5.34
CA GLY A 151 -7.38 8.06 -4.34
C GLY A 151 -6.45 8.30 -3.15
N SER A 152 -6.12 9.55 -2.87
CA SER A 152 -5.66 9.91 -1.53
C SER A 152 -6.78 9.59 -0.53
N VAL A 153 -6.44 8.97 0.59
CA VAL A 153 -7.39 8.66 1.67
C VAL A 153 -7.93 9.98 2.24
N LYS A 154 -8.94 10.57 1.59
CA LYS A 154 -10.02 11.23 2.30
C LYS A 154 -10.67 10.10 3.07
N LYS A 155 -10.37 10.01 4.36
CA LYS A 155 -11.02 9.20 5.40
C LYS A 155 -12.02 8.22 4.79
N LEU A 156 -11.63 6.95 4.60
CA LEU A 156 -12.54 5.89 4.14
C LEU A 156 -13.85 6.04 4.90
N GLU A 157 -14.88 6.59 4.25
CA GLU A 157 -16.21 6.51 4.80
C GLU A 157 -16.54 5.03 4.82
N SER A 158 -16.93 4.56 6.01
CA SER A 158 -17.35 3.19 6.20
C SER A 158 -18.40 2.88 5.15
N PHE A 159 -18.07 1.98 4.22
CA PHE A 159 -19.02 1.58 3.19
C PHE A 159 -20.23 0.97 3.89
N THR A 160 -21.34 1.72 3.92
CA THR A 160 -22.63 1.28 4.46
C THR A 160 -23.55 0.77 3.35
N GLY A 161 -23.06 0.70 2.11
CA GLY A 161 -23.82 0.13 1.00
C GLY A 161 -23.89 -1.38 1.11
N SER A 162 -25.09 -1.98 1.00
CA SER A 162 -25.16 -3.40 0.72
C SER A 162 -24.74 -3.62 -0.73
N CYS A 163 -23.67 -4.36 -0.98
CA CYS A 163 -23.43 -4.91 -2.32
C CYS A 163 -24.57 -5.88 -2.64
N GLY A 164 -25.51 -5.44 -3.48
CA GLY A 164 -26.45 -6.34 -4.13
C GLY A 164 -25.69 -7.26 -5.10
N PRO A 165 -26.14 -8.51 -5.29
CA PRO A 165 -25.45 -9.45 -6.17
C PRO A 165 -25.75 -9.09 -7.63
N GLY A 166 -24.83 -8.36 -8.25
CA GLY A 166 -24.88 -8.05 -9.68
C GLY A 166 -23.52 -7.54 -10.17
N PRO A 167 -23.05 -7.94 -11.37
CA PRO A 167 -21.76 -7.52 -11.89
C PRO A 167 -21.84 -6.09 -12.45
N CYS A 168 -20.98 -5.21 -11.94
CA CYS A 168 -20.62 -3.88 -12.46
C CYS A 168 -21.72 -2.79 -12.47
N ALA A 169 -21.62 -1.82 -11.55
CA ALA A 169 -21.76 -0.37 -11.86
C ALA A 169 -21.47 0.46 -10.60
N CYS A 170 -20.44 1.31 -10.64
CA CYS A 170 -20.41 2.59 -9.95
C CYS A 170 -19.52 3.54 -10.75
N SER A 171 -20.02 3.94 -11.92
CA SER A 171 -19.60 5.17 -12.58
C SER A 171 -20.57 6.26 -12.11
N SER A 172 -20.11 7.21 -11.31
CA SER A 172 -20.82 8.49 -11.18
C SER A 172 -19.83 9.60 -10.86
N TRP A 173 -19.50 10.38 -11.88
CA TRP A 173 -18.95 11.72 -11.75
C TRP A 173 -19.94 12.62 -11.00
N PRO A 174 -19.50 13.58 -10.17
CA PRO A 174 -20.36 14.69 -9.80
C PRO A 174 -20.34 15.76 -10.91
N ALA A 175 -21.53 16.07 -11.40
CA ALA A 175 -21.81 17.28 -12.15
C ALA A 175 -22.17 18.42 -11.19
N LEU A 176 -21.78 19.63 -11.61
CA LEU A 176 -21.98 20.99 -11.06
C LEU A 176 -20.92 21.45 -10.05
#